data_AF-A0A366LVE0-F1
#
_entry.id   AF-A0A366LVE0-F1
#
_cell.length_a   1.000
_cell.length_b   1.000
_cell.length_c   1.000
_cell.angle_alpha   90.00
_cell.angle_beta   90.00
_cell.angle_gamma   90.00
#
_symmetry.space_group_name_H-M   'P 1'
#
loop_
_entity.id
_entity.type
_entity.pdbx_description
1 polymer ?
#
loop_
_entity_poly.entity_id
_entity_poly.type
_entity_poly.pdbx_seq_one_letter_code
_entity_poly.pdbx_strand_id
1 'polypeptide(L)' 'MSTEDPRARLREIDDDLARMRDDLGSGVDGPKDAADDAAALSQREEHNALIEALESERARIARQLGEE' A
#
# COMPACT_ATOMS: atom_id res chain seq x y z
N MET A 1 -19.42 -9.04 16.64
CA MET A 1 -18.77 -8.20 15.62
C MET A 1 -17.83 -7.30 16.38
N SER A 2 -16.52 -7.52 16.26
CA SER A 2 -15.54 -6.60 16.85
C SER A 2 -15.75 -5.25 16.18
N THR A 3 -16.20 -4.26 16.92
CA THR A 3 -16.09 -2.85 16.51
C THR A 3 -14.60 -2.55 16.53
N GLU A 4 -13.93 -2.85 15.42
CA GLU A 4 -12.52 -2.49 15.22
C GLU A 4 -12.42 -0.98 15.47
N ASP A 5 -11.59 -0.61 16.43
CA ASP A 5 -11.37 0.79 16.79
C ASP A 5 -10.86 1.52 15.54
N PRO A 6 -11.53 2.58 15.06
CA PRO A 6 -11.15 3.21 13.80
C PRO A 6 -9.72 3.75 13.80
N ARG A 7 -9.16 4.11 14.97
CA ARG A 7 -7.76 4.51 15.07
C ARG A 7 -6.81 3.33 15.00
N ALA A 8 -7.17 2.19 15.58
CA ALA A 8 -6.42 0.95 15.41
C ALA A 8 -6.37 0.55 13.93
N ARG A 9 -7.51 0.63 13.24
CA ARG A 9 -7.57 0.35 11.80
C ARG A 9 -6.76 1.34 10.96
N LEU A 10 -6.82 2.63 11.30
CA LEU A 10 -6.01 3.65 10.64
C LEU A 10 -4.51 3.37 10.78
N ARG A 11 -4.06 3.00 11.99
CA ARG A 11 -2.66 2.63 12.25
C ARG A 11 -2.23 1.41 11.45
N GLU A 12 -3.06 0.38 11.37
CA GLU A 12 -2.77 -0.80 10.55
C GLU A 12 -2.57 -0.42 9.07
N ILE A 13 -3.46 0.42 8.53
CA ILE A 13 -3.34 0.89 7.14
C ILE A 13 -2.07 1.70 6.93
N ASP A 14 -1.70 2.57 7.88
CA ASP A 14 -0.45 3.33 7.82
C ASP A 14 0.79 2.41 7.84
N ASP A 15 0.79 1.37 8.69
CA ASP A 15 1.87 0.38 8.78
C ASP A 15 1.96 -0.50 7.53
N ASP A 16 0.82 -0.85 6.91
CA ASP A 16 0.76 -1.58 5.65
C ASP A 16 1.29 -0.71 4.49
N LEU A 17 0.86 0.55 4.41
CA LEU A 17 1.34 1.51 3.39
C LEU A 17 2.84 1.76 3.50
N ALA A 18 3.37 1.88 4.73
CA ALA A 18 4.81 2.05 4.95
C ALA A 18 5.60 0.84 4.42
N ARG A 19 5.15 -0.38 4.71
CA ARG A 19 5.78 -1.61 4.22
C ARG A 19 5.73 -1.75 2.70
N MET A 20 4.55 -1.54 2.09
CA MET A 20 4.40 -1.67 0.63
C MET A 20 5.27 -0.66 -0.14
N ARG A 21 5.44 0.56 0.40
CA ARG A 21 6.31 1.58 -0.19
C ARG A 21 7.79 1.23 -0.06
N ASP A 22 8.19 0.61 1.05
CA ASP A 22 9.56 0.12 1.24
C ASP A 22 9.87 -1.04 0.27
N ASP A 23 8.94 -1.98 0.11
CA ASP A 23 9.05 -3.11 -0.82
C ASP A 23 9.19 -2.64 -2.29
N LEU A 24 8.50 -1.56 -2.68
CA LEU A 24 8.67 -0.95 -4.02
C LEU A 24 10.05 -0.29 -4.22
N GLY A 25 10.67 0.18 -3.14
CA GLY A 25 11.98 0.86 -3.16
C GLY A 25 13.17 -0.09 -3.23
N SER A 26 13.05 -1.30 -2.68
CA SER A 26 14.13 -2.30 -2.56
C SER A 26 14.41 -3.08 -3.86
N GLY A 27 14.45 -2.41 -5.00
CA GLY A 27 14.53 -3.01 -6.35
C GLY A 27 15.45 -4.23 -6.50
N VAL A 28 14.99 -5.19 -7.32
CA VAL A 28 15.66 -6.47 -7.57
C VAL A 28 17.05 -6.25 -8.21
N ASP A 29 18.10 -6.61 -7.48
CA ASP A 29 19.49 -6.61 -7.98
C ASP A 29 19.74 -7.89 -8.79
N GLY A 30 19.89 -7.75 -10.11
CA GLY A 30 20.17 -8.86 -11.03
C GLY A 30 20.20 -8.41 -12.50
N PRO A 31 20.77 -9.23 -13.41
CA PRO A 31 20.71 -8.96 -14.85
C PRO A 31 19.24 -9.05 -15.29
N LYS A 32 18.71 -7.94 -15.84
CA LYS A 32 17.32 -7.82 -16.27
C LYS A 32 17.18 -8.17 -17.74
N ASP A 33 16.19 -9.01 -18.08
CA ASP A 33 15.70 -9.16 -19.45
C ASP A 33 14.32 -8.50 -19.66
N ALA A 34 13.83 -8.47 -20.89
CA ALA A 34 12.55 -7.82 -21.22
C ALA A 34 11.33 -8.51 -20.58
N ALA A 35 11.43 -9.80 -20.23
CA ALA A 35 10.37 -10.52 -19.51
C ALA A 35 10.40 -10.14 -18.02
N ASP A 36 11.58 -10.00 -17.43
CA ASP A 36 11.77 -9.49 -16.07
C ASP A 36 11.23 -8.05 -15.94
N ASP A 37 11.45 -7.20 -16.93
CA ASP A 37 10.94 -5.83 -16.93
C ASP A 37 9.41 -5.77 -17.00
N ALA A 38 8.79 -6.63 -17.84
CA ALA A 38 7.33 -6.71 -17.93
C ALA A 38 6.70 -7.25 -16.64
N ALA A 39 7.30 -8.29 -16.04
CA ALA A 39 6.84 -8.84 -14.77
C ALA A 39 7.04 -7.85 -13.61
N ALA A 40 8.14 -7.10 -13.60
CA ALA A 40 8.39 -6.04 -12.62
C ALA A 40 7.41 -4.88 -12.78
N LEU A 41 7.05 -4.51 -14.01
CA LEU A 41 6.04 -3.49 -14.28
C LEU A 41 4.65 -3.93 -13.79
N SER A 42 4.22 -5.15 -14.13
CA SER A 42 2.94 -5.70 -13.67
C SER A 42 2.85 -5.72 -12.15
N GLN A 43 3.90 -6.21 -11.47
CA GLN A 43 3.95 -6.23 -10.00
C GLN A 43 3.89 -4.83 -9.40
N ARG A 44 4.54 -3.83 -10.02
CA ARG A 44 4.46 -2.43 -9.60
C ARG A 44 3.06 -1.85 -9.78
N GLU A 45 2.39 -2.15 -10.88
CA GLU A 45 1.02 -1.69 -11.14
C GLU A 45 0.04 -2.30 -10.13
N GLU A 46 0.16 -3.59 -9.83
CA GLU A 46 -0.63 -4.26 -8.80
C GLU A 46 -0.40 -3.66 -7.41
N HIS A 47 0.87 -3.44 -7.03
CA HIS A 47 1.21 -2.78 -5.77
C HIS A 47 0.67 -1.36 -5.69
N ASN A 48 0.76 -0.57 -6.76
CA ASN A 48 0.23 0.78 -6.79
C ASN A 48 -1.30 0.79 -6.64
N ALA A 49 -2.01 -0.13 -7.29
CA ALA A 49 -3.46 -0.26 -7.14
C ALA A 49 -3.88 -0.61 -5.70
N LEU A 50 -3.10 -1.47 -5.01
CA LEU A 50 -3.29 -1.79 -3.60
C LEU A 50 -3.04 -0.57 -2.69
N ILE A 51 -1.98 0.20 -2.96
CA ILE A 51 -1.67 1.43 -2.24
C ILE A 51 -2.81 2.45 -2.39
N GLU A 52 -3.30 2.68 -3.61
CA GLU A 52 -4.41 3.61 -3.86
C GLU A 52 -5.69 3.20 -3.10
N ALA A 53 -6.00 1.89 -3.05
CA ALA A 53 -7.15 1.38 -2.31
C ALA A 53 -7.01 1.63 -0.80
N LEU A 54 -5.81 1.39 -0.25
CA LEU A 54 -5.51 1.64 1.17
C LEU A 54 -5.52 3.13 1.52
N GLU A 55 -4.99 4.00 0.65
CA GLU A 55 -5.02 5.44 0.83
C GLU A 55 -6.45 6.00 0.82
N SER A 56 -7.31 5.46 -0.04
CA SER A 56 -8.74 5.81 -0.08
C SER A 56 -9.45 5.43 1.22
N GLU A 57 -9.19 4.23 1.74
CA GLU A 57 -9.77 3.78 3.01
C GLU A 57 -9.20 4.57 4.20
N ARG A 58 -7.90 4.87 4.20
CA ARG A 58 -7.26 5.77 5.17
C ARG A 58 -7.95 7.13 5.19
N ALA A 59 -8.16 7.75 4.03
CA ALA A 59 -8.81 9.05 3.91
C ALA A 59 -10.27 9.00 4.41
N ARG A 60 -10.98 7.91 4.14
CA ARG A 60 -12.34 7.69 4.65
C ARG A 60 -12.34 7.62 6.18
N ILE A 61 -11.45 6.84 6.79
CA ILE A 61 -11.37 6.66 8.24
C ILE A 61 -10.91 7.96 8.92
N ALA A 62 -9.93 8.65 8.37
CA ALA A 62 -9.49 9.96 8.88
C ALA A 62 -10.63 10.98 8.88
N ARG A 63 -11.45 11.02 7.81
CA ARG A 63 -12.65 11.87 7.77
C ARG A 63 -13.70 11.46 8.81
N GLN A 64 -13.89 10.17 9.07
CA GLN A 64 -14.79 9.69 10.13
C GLN A 64 -14.30 10.10 11.53
N LEU A 65 -12.99 10.19 11.73
CA LEU A 65 -12.36 10.62 12.97
C LEU A 65 -12.26 12.14 13.12
N GLY A 66 -12.43 12.90 12.03
CA GLY A 66 -12.28 14.36 12.00
C GLY A 66 -10.82 14.83 11.95
N GLU A 67 -9.91 13.99 11.43
CA GLU A 67 -8.47 14.23 11.38
C GLU A 67 -8.03 14.71 9.97
N GLU A 68 -8.69 15.75 9.44
CA GLU A 68 -8.38 16.37 8.13
C GLU A 68 -7.10 17.22 8.11
#